data_AF-A0A8X6F934-F1
#
_entry.id   AF-A0A8X6F934-F1
#
_cell.length_a   1.000
_cell.length_b   1.000
_cell.length_c   1.000
_cell.angle_alpha   90.00
_cell.angle_beta   90.00
_cell.angle_gamma   90.00
#
_symmetry.space_group_name_H-M   'P 1'
#
loop_
_entity.id
_entity.type
_entity.pdbx_description
1 polymer ?
#
loop_
_entity_poly.entity_id
_entity_poly.type
_entity_poly.pdbx_seq_one_letter_code
_entity_poly.pdbx_strand_id
1 'polypeptide(L)'
;MSETEKAQMAQIRIARGRVKAFMTRLESSFDELNTKNEIYVRLSRLDGLFKEFERLDSTLSLEESELEEFEERYFILSAKFKDKLNELNVLSISGTQNSVASLITLNSNVSNFRLPKLSIPQFTGNFKDWINFKDLFVSTVHSQ
;
A
#
# COMPACT_ATOMS: atom_id res chain seq x y z
N MET A 1 -17.34 33.51 -23.41
CA MET A 1 -16.87 32.87 -22.18
C MET A 1 -17.39 33.65 -20.98
N SER A 2 -18.29 33.06 -20.20
CA SER A 2 -18.89 33.66 -19.02
C SER A 2 -17.86 33.82 -17.89
N GLU A 3 -18.18 34.63 -16.88
CA GLU A 3 -17.32 34.82 -15.71
C GLU A 3 -17.15 33.53 -14.89
N THR A 4 -18.15 32.63 -14.92
CA THR A 4 -18.10 31.32 -14.27
C THR A 4 -17.14 30.37 -14.98
N GLU A 5 -17.13 30.35 -16.31
CA GLU A 5 -16.21 29.51 -17.11
C GLU A 5 -14.74 29.92 -16.90
N LYS A 6 -14.48 31.24 -16.81
CA LYS A 6 -13.15 31.77 -16.48
C LYS A 6 -12.67 31.31 -15.10
N ALA A 7 -13.56 31.35 -14.10
CA ALA A 7 -13.24 30.91 -12.74
C ALA A 7 -12.95 29.41 -12.68
N GLN A 8 -13.72 28.59 -13.39
CA GLN A 8 -13.49 27.14 -13.49
C GLN A 8 -12.15 26.81 -14.15
N MET A 9 -11.83 27.48 -15.26
CA MET A 9 -10.53 27.29 -15.94
C MET A 9 -9.34 27.65 -15.04
N ALA A 10 -9.48 28.69 -14.22
CA ALA A 10 -8.45 29.06 -13.25
C ALA A 10 -8.27 27.98 -12.17
N GLN A 11 -9.37 27.40 -11.68
CA GLN A 11 -9.33 26.30 -10.70
C GLN A 11 -8.64 25.06 -11.27
N ILE A 12 -8.95 24.66 -12.50
CA ILE A 12 -8.32 23.51 -13.15
C ILE A 12 -6.81 23.72 -13.29
N ARG A 13 -6.38 24.92 -13.72
CA ARG A 13 -4.95 25.27 -13.83
C ARG A 13 -4.24 25.17 -12.48
N ILE A 14 -4.87 25.64 -11.41
CA ILE A 14 -4.32 25.54 -10.04
C ILE A 14 -4.23 24.08 -9.59
N ALA A 15 -5.29 23.29 -9.79
CA ALA A 15 -5.31 21.87 -9.42
C ALA A 15 -4.22 21.09 -10.17
N ARG A 16 -4.11 21.28 -11.49
CA ARG A 16 -3.05 20.69 -12.32
C ARG A 16 -1.66 21.06 -11.81
N GLY A 17 -1.43 22.34 -11.51
CA GLY A 17 -0.17 22.82 -10.95
C GLY A 17 0.20 22.15 -9.62
N ARG A 18 -0.79 21.92 -8.74
CA ARG A 18 -0.60 21.20 -7.47
C ARG A 18 -0.17 19.75 -7.69
N VAL A 19 -0.84 19.03 -8.60
CA VAL A 19 -0.49 17.64 -8.92
C VAL A 19 0.91 17.59 -9.52
N LYS A 20 1.22 18.42 -10.53
CA LYS A 20 2.57 18.49 -11.14
C LYS A 20 3.65 18.75 -10.09
N ALA A 21 3.48 19.76 -9.24
CA ALA A 21 4.44 20.07 -8.19
C ALA A 21 4.59 18.92 -7.17
N PHE A 22 3.51 18.19 -6.87
CA PHE A 22 3.58 17.03 -6.00
C PHE A 22 4.32 15.86 -6.65
N MET A 23 4.04 15.56 -7.92
CA MET A 23 4.76 14.53 -8.70
C MET A 23 6.26 14.83 -8.75
N THR A 24 6.67 16.07 -9.06
CA THR A 24 8.08 16.46 -9.07
C THR A 24 8.75 16.23 -7.73
N ARG A 25 8.13 16.67 -6.61
CA ARG A 25 8.68 16.43 -5.27
C ARG A 25 8.77 14.94 -4.95
N LEU A 26 7.74 14.18 -5.33
CA LEU A 26 7.67 12.76 -5.10
C LEU A 26 8.82 12.04 -5.84
N GLU A 27 9.00 12.37 -7.12
CA GLU A 27 10.07 11.85 -7.97
C GLU A 27 11.46 12.21 -7.42
N SER A 28 11.69 13.46 -7.00
CA SER A 28 12.97 13.85 -6.38
C SER A 28 13.25 13.07 -5.09
N SER A 29 12.21 12.74 -4.33
CA SER A 29 12.35 11.97 -3.08
C SER A 29 12.35 10.45 -3.28
N PHE A 30 12.30 9.96 -4.52
CA PHE A 30 12.07 8.53 -4.79
C PHE A 30 13.12 7.63 -4.14
N ASP A 31 14.41 7.96 -4.28
CA ASP A 31 15.51 7.12 -3.78
C ASP A 31 15.60 7.13 -2.24
N GLU A 32 15.27 8.26 -1.62
CA GLU A 32 15.30 8.43 -0.16
C GLU A 32 14.15 7.67 0.54
N LEU A 33 13.04 7.46 -0.15
CA LEU A 33 11.86 6.79 0.37
C LEU A 33 12.02 5.28 0.45
N ASN A 34 12.34 4.76 1.64
CA ASN A 34 12.53 3.32 1.87
C ASN A 34 11.53 2.70 2.86
N THR A 35 10.63 3.51 3.43
CA THR A 35 9.61 3.05 4.36
C THR A 35 8.29 2.80 3.62
N LYS A 36 7.79 1.56 3.65
CA LYS A 36 6.53 1.16 2.99
C LYS A 36 5.36 2.08 3.34
N ASN A 37 5.18 2.38 4.62
CA ASN A 37 4.09 3.23 5.10
C ASN A 37 4.18 4.66 4.53
N GLU A 38 5.39 5.20 4.45
CA GLU A 38 5.60 6.56 3.92
C GLU A 38 5.28 6.62 2.41
N ILE A 39 5.71 5.61 1.65
CA ILE A 39 5.37 5.47 0.23
C ILE A 39 3.85 5.40 0.05
N TYR A 40 3.16 4.60 0.87
CA TYR A 40 1.70 4.47 0.83
C TYR A 40 0.98 5.79 1.08
N VAL A 41 1.37 6.53 2.13
CA VAL A 41 0.75 7.81 2.48
C VAL A 41 0.94 8.83 1.36
N ARG A 42 2.13 8.88 0.76
CA ARG A 42 2.42 9.82 -0.34
C ARG A 42 1.68 9.45 -1.62
N LEU A 43 1.58 8.16 -1.96
CA LEU A 43 0.78 7.69 -3.10
C LEU A 43 -0.71 7.99 -2.92
N SER A 44 -1.26 7.72 -1.73
CA SER A 44 -2.67 8.03 -1.43
C SER A 44 -2.97 9.52 -1.59
N ARG A 45 -2.02 10.39 -1.21
CA ARG A 45 -2.13 11.83 -1.44
C ARG A 45 -2.07 12.20 -2.92
N LEU A 46 -1.20 11.57 -3.72
CA LEU A 46 -1.13 11.79 -5.16
C LEU A 46 -2.47 11.44 -5.82
N ASP A 47 -3.01 10.25 -5.51
CA ASP A 47 -4.30 9.79 -6.02
C ASP A 47 -5.44 10.75 -5.68
N GLY A 48 -5.44 11.30 -4.46
CA GLY A 48 -6.43 12.28 -4.02
C GLY A 48 -6.36 13.59 -4.82
N LEU A 49 -5.16 14.11 -5.05
CA LEU A 49 -4.95 15.33 -5.85
C LEU A 49 -5.32 15.10 -7.32
N PHE A 50 -5.01 13.93 -7.87
CA PHE A 50 -5.33 13.59 -9.26
C PHE A 50 -6.85 13.47 -9.47
N LYS A 51 -7.57 12.79 -8.57
CA LYS A 51 -9.04 12.71 -8.61
C LYS A 51 -9.72 14.08 -8.50
N GLU A 52 -9.18 14.98 -7.68
CA GLU A 52 -9.70 16.36 -7.58
C GLU A 52 -9.55 17.07 -8.93
N PHE A 53 -8.41 16.90 -9.60
CA PHE A 53 -8.16 17.43 -10.93
C PHE A 53 -9.13 16.84 -11.98
N GLU A 54 -9.25 15.51 -12.09
CA GLU A 54 -10.17 14.86 -13.04
C GLU A 54 -11.62 15.35 -12.87
N ARG A 55 -12.05 15.51 -11.62
CA ARG A 55 -13.39 16.03 -11.32
C ARG A 55 -13.59 17.45 -11.84
N LEU A 56 -12.57 18.30 -11.75
CA LEU A 56 -12.65 19.67 -12.25
C LEU A 56 -12.54 19.72 -13.79
N ASP A 57 -11.69 18.88 -14.38
CA ASP A 57 -11.43 18.87 -15.82
C ASP A 57 -12.60 18.30 -16.64
N SER A 58 -13.26 17.26 -16.15
CA SER A 58 -14.48 16.68 -16.75
C SER A 58 -15.61 17.69 -16.97
N THR A 59 -15.55 18.86 -16.35
CA THR A 59 -16.52 19.94 -16.50
C THR A 59 -16.23 20.85 -17.71
N LEU A 60 -14.99 20.91 -18.22
CA LEU A 60 -14.55 21.95 -19.16
C LEU A 60 -13.85 21.44 -20.44
N SER A 61 -13.54 20.14 -20.56
CA SER A 61 -12.97 19.51 -21.78
C SER A 61 -11.83 20.33 -22.40
N LEU A 62 -10.74 20.48 -21.65
CA LEU A 62 -9.56 21.23 -22.08
C LEU A 62 -8.72 20.46 -23.13
N GLU A 63 -7.78 21.15 -23.77
CA GLU A 63 -6.90 20.62 -24.82
C GLU A 63 -6.27 19.26 -24.47
N GLU A 64 -6.65 18.25 -25.25
CA GLU A 64 -6.42 16.82 -25.02
C GLU A 64 -4.93 16.43 -24.94
N SER A 65 -4.07 17.10 -25.72
CA SER A 65 -2.65 16.74 -25.83
C SER A 65 -1.81 17.06 -24.60
N GLU A 66 -2.06 18.17 -23.87
CA GLU A 66 -1.33 18.45 -22.62
C GLU A 66 -1.82 17.60 -21.44
N LEU A 67 -3.06 17.09 -21.53
CA LEU A 67 -3.62 16.17 -20.55
C LEU A 67 -2.95 14.81 -20.65
N GLU A 68 -2.82 14.28 -21.87
CA GLU A 68 -2.27 12.93 -22.10
C GLU A 68 -0.85 12.78 -21.53
N GLU A 69 0.06 13.74 -21.78
CA GLU A 69 1.43 13.73 -21.22
C GLU A 69 1.45 13.88 -19.68
N PHE A 70 0.42 14.51 -19.11
CA PHE A 70 0.29 14.67 -17.67
C PHE A 70 -0.23 13.39 -17.01
N GLU A 71 -1.23 12.75 -17.59
CA GLU A 71 -1.78 11.48 -17.13
C GLU A 71 -0.74 10.36 -17.22
N GLU A 72 -0.03 10.29 -18.35
CA GLU A 72 1.05 9.32 -18.55
C GLU A 72 2.10 9.42 -17.44
N ARG A 73 2.55 10.65 -17.11
CA ARG A 73 3.48 10.88 -16.01
C ARG A 73 2.94 10.42 -14.66
N TYR A 74 1.67 10.66 -14.38
CA TYR A 74 1.03 10.17 -13.15
C TYR A 74 1.04 8.64 -13.09
N PHE A 75 0.71 7.95 -14.18
CA PHE A 75 0.69 6.48 -14.23
C PHE A 75 2.09 5.89 -14.09
N ILE A 76 3.08 6.43 -14.82
CA ILE A 76 4.48 6.00 -14.73
C ILE A 76 4.99 6.13 -13.29
N LEU A 77 4.76 7.30 -12.67
CA LEU A 77 5.23 7.54 -11.31
C LEU A 77 4.53 6.62 -10.30
N SER A 78 3.22 6.44 -10.44
CA SER A 78 2.44 5.55 -9.58
C SER A 78 2.89 4.10 -9.68
N ALA A 79 3.15 3.61 -10.90
CA ALA A 79 3.69 2.27 -11.14
C ALA A 79 5.08 2.13 -10.48
N LYS A 80 5.98 3.07 -10.71
CA LYS A 80 7.34 3.07 -10.15
C LYS A 80 7.35 2.95 -8.62
N PHE A 81 6.46 3.67 -7.93
CA PHE A 81 6.35 3.57 -6.47
C PHE A 81 5.69 2.28 -5.99
N LYS A 82 4.73 1.73 -6.73
CA LYS A 82 4.13 0.42 -6.44
C LYS A 82 5.16 -0.71 -6.61
N ASP A 83 6.02 -0.62 -7.60
CA ASP A 83 7.12 -1.57 -7.79
C ASP A 83 8.12 -1.50 -6.64
N LYS A 84 8.53 -0.29 -6.22
CA LYS A 84 9.38 -0.11 -5.04
C LYS A 84 8.75 -0.71 -3.77
N LEU A 85 7.44 -0.57 -3.60
CA LEU A 85 6.72 -1.18 -2.48
C LEU A 85 6.77 -2.72 -2.54
N ASN A 86 6.64 -3.31 -3.73
CA ASN A 86 6.74 -4.75 -3.94
C ASN A 86 8.15 -5.28 -3.63
N GLU A 87 9.19 -4.57 -4.06
CA GLU A 87 10.59 -4.90 -3.73
C GLU A 87 10.81 -4.93 -2.21
N LEU A 88 10.32 -3.92 -1.49
CA LEU A 88 10.40 -3.86 -0.03
C LEU A 88 9.61 -5.02 0.64
N ASN A 89 8.54 -5.52 0.01
CA ASN A 89 7.80 -6.69 0.49
C ASN A 89 8.63 -7.96 0.39
N VAL A 90 9.25 -8.20 -0.77
CA VAL A 90 10.12 -9.37 -1.00
C VAL A 90 11.28 -9.40 -0.02
N LEU A 91 11.96 -8.26 0.19
CA LEU A 91 13.08 -8.17 1.14
C LEU A 91 12.68 -8.52 2.58
N SER A 92 11.48 -8.10 3.01
CA SER A 92 11.00 -8.42 4.36
C SER A 92 10.69 -9.91 4.56
N ILE A 93 10.29 -10.61 3.50
CA ILE A 93 9.96 -12.05 3.56
C ILE A 93 11.26 -12.88 3.54
N SER A 94 12.21 -12.53 2.67
CA SER A 94 13.49 -13.24 2.55
C SER A 94 14.36 -13.16 3.81
N GLY A 95 14.20 -12.14 4.66
CA GLY A 95 14.91 -12.01 5.94
C GLY A 95 14.46 -12.98 7.05
N THR A 96 13.38 -13.74 6.84
CA THR A 96 12.78 -14.59 7.90
C THR A 96 12.97 -16.09 7.70
N GLN A 97 13.73 -16.53 6.68
CA GLN A 97 13.75 -17.95 6.27
C GLN A 97 14.99 -18.76 6.69
N ASN A 98 15.88 -18.23 7.56
CA ASN A 98 17.15 -18.89 7.91
C ASN A 98 17.39 -19.17 9.42
N SER A 99 16.39 -19.49 10.23
CA SER A 99 16.64 -20.02 11.59
C SER A 99 15.48 -20.86 12.15
N VAL A 100 15.26 -22.05 11.59
CA VAL A 100 14.48 -23.11 12.26
C VAL A 100 15.20 -24.46 12.34
N ALA A 101 16.49 -24.52 11.99
CA ALA A 101 17.30 -25.73 12.10
C ALA A 101 18.40 -25.57 13.14
N SER A 102 18.05 -25.61 14.43
CA SER A 102 18.98 -26.03 15.49
C SER A 102 18.18 -26.55 16.68
N LEU A 103 18.10 -27.87 16.73
CA LEU A 103 17.58 -28.67 17.82
C LEU A 103 18.46 -28.55 19.07
N ILE A 104 17.80 -28.32 20.19
CA ILE A 104 17.96 -29.00 21.49
C ILE A 104 19.32 -28.93 22.23
N THR A 105 19.20 -28.84 23.56
CA THR A 105 20.22 -28.92 24.63
C THR A 105 20.92 -27.57 24.91
N LEU A 106 20.84 -26.93 26.09
CA LEU A 106 20.92 -27.40 27.47
C LEU A 106 20.22 -26.43 28.46
N ASN A 107 19.83 -26.98 29.61
CA ASN A 107 19.24 -26.32 30.78
C ASN A 107 20.07 -25.17 31.37
N SER A 108 19.42 -24.10 31.82
CA SER A 108 19.55 -23.57 33.20
C SER A 108 18.57 -22.42 33.48
N ASN A 109 17.71 -22.65 34.47
CA ASN A 109 17.02 -21.71 35.35
C ASN A 109 16.92 -20.23 34.93
N VAL A 110 15.82 -19.90 34.26
CA VAL A 110 15.21 -18.57 34.34
C VAL A 110 13.70 -18.75 34.42
N SER A 111 13.12 -18.20 35.48
CA SER A 111 11.68 -18.11 35.74
C SER A 111 10.98 -17.39 34.60
N ASN A 112 10.60 -18.14 33.57
CA ASN A 112 9.86 -17.65 32.42
C ASN A 112 8.42 -18.13 32.54
N PHE A 113 7.52 -17.21 32.87
CA PHE A 113 6.08 -17.39 32.74
C PHE A 113 5.79 -17.66 31.25
N ARG A 114 5.76 -18.94 30.86
CA ARG A 114 5.36 -19.35 29.51
C ARG A 114 3.85 -19.41 29.48
N LEU A 115 3.22 -18.59 28.65
CA LEU A 115 1.84 -18.82 28.26
C LEU A 115 1.75 -20.26 27.70
N PRO A 116 0.67 -21.01 28.01
CA PRO A 116 0.43 -22.29 27.36
C PRO A 116 0.50 -22.07 25.86
N LYS A 117 1.36 -22.84 25.17
CA LYS A 117 1.43 -22.78 23.71
C LYS A 117 0.06 -23.23 23.19
N LEU A 118 -0.76 -22.26 22.76
CA LEU A 118 -2.01 -22.56 22.09
C LEU A 118 -1.66 -23.21 20.75
N SER A 119 -1.81 -24.53 20.67
CA SER A 119 -1.63 -25.26 19.42
C SER A 119 -2.83 -24.95 18.54
N ILE A 120 -2.70 -23.95 17.67
CA ILE A 120 -3.69 -23.71 16.63
C ILE A 120 -3.63 -24.92 15.70
N PRO A 121 -4.77 -25.59 15.41
CA PRO A 121 -4.78 -26.70 14.48
C PRO A 121 -4.27 -26.22 13.11
N GLN A 122 -3.42 -27.02 12.47
CA GLN A 122 -2.92 -26.71 11.13
C GLN A 122 -3.88 -27.30 10.10
N PHE A 123 -4.49 -26.44 9.27
CA PHE A 123 -5.32 -26.92 8.16
C PHE A 123 -4.42 -27.42 7.02
N THR A 124 -4.60 -28.67 6.62
CA THR A 124 -3.78 -29.35 5.61
C THR A 124 -4.22 -29.06 4.16
N GLY A 125 -5.28 -28.27 3.97
CA GLY A 125 -5.84 -27.95 2.65
C GLY A 125 -6.84 -28.98 2.11
N ASN A 126 -7.14 -30.04 2.87
CA ASN A 126 -8.15 -31.04 2.48
C ASN A 126 -9.57 -30.53 2.75
N PHE A 127 -10.40 -30.45 1.70
CA PHE A 127 -11.77 -29.95 1.79
C PHE A 127 -12.65 -30.76 2.76
N LYS A 128 -12.42 -32.07 2.91
CA LYS A 128 -13.17 -32.92 3.87
C LYS A 128 -12.94 -32.50 5.32
N ASP A 129 -11.76 -31.96 5.62
CA ASP A 129 -11.35 -31.61 6.97
C ASP A 129 -11.68 -30.15 7.31
N TRP A 130 -12.20 -29.38 6.33
CA TRP A 130 -12.51 -27.96 6.46
C TRP A 130 -13.57 -27.68 7.55
N ILE A 131 -14.63 -28.49 7.59
CA ILE A 131 -15.72 -28.29 8.54
C ILE A 131 -15.21 -28.49 9.98
N ASN A 132 -14.46 -29.57 10.22
CA ASN A 132 -13.87 -29.87 11.52
C ASN A 132 -12.85 -28.79 11.94
N PHE A 133 -12.02 -28.33 11.02
CA PHE A 133 -11.07 -27.24 11.26
C PHE A 133 -11.79 -25.93 11.62
N LYS A 134 -12.82 -25.57 10.87
CA LYS A 134 -13.61 -24.36 11.12
C LYS A 134 -14.24 -24.38 12.50
N ASP A 135 -14.88 -25.49 12.89
CA ASP A 135 -15.57 -25.60 14.18
C ASP A 135 -14.57 -25.53 15.34
N LEU A 136 -13.42 -26.20 15.21
CA LEU A 136 -12.33 -26.13 16.20
C LEU A 136 -11.73 -24.71 16.29
N PHE A 137 -11.54 -24.03 15.16
CA PHE A 137 -11.04 -22.66 15.11
C PHE A 137 -12.00 -21.67 15.78
N VAL A 138 -13.30 -21.75 15.45
CA VAL A 138 -14.34 -20.90 16.07
C VAL A 138 -14.38 -21.15 17.58
N SER A 139 -14.37 -22.40 18.05
CA SER A 139 -14.36 -22.70 19.48
C SER A 139 -13.12 -22.17 20.21
N THR A 140 -11.97 -22.13 19.54
CA THR A 140 -10.69 -21.71 20.14
C THR A 140 -10.53 -20.19 20.17
N VAL A 141 -11.01 -19.49 19.16
CA VAL A 141 -10.89 -18.02 19.03
C VAL A 141 -12.08 -17.28 19.67
N HIS A 142 -13.27 -17.89 19.72
CA HIS A 142 -14.49 -17.25 20.22
C HIS A 142 -14.76 -17.47 21.73
N SER A 143 -13.97 -18.30 22.41
CA SER A 143 -14.03 -18.49 23.88
C SER A 143 -12.89 -17.79 24.63
N GLN A 144 -12.28 -16.76 24.04
CA GLN A 144 -11.41 -15.80 24.75
C GLN A 144 -12.06 -14.42 24.79
#